data_AF-A0A255EM98-F1
#
_entry.id   AF-A0A255EM98-F1
#
_cell.length_a   1.000
_cell.length_b   1.000
_cell.length_c   1.000
_cell.angle_alpha   90.00
_cell.angle_beta   90.00
_cell.angle_gamma   90.00
#
_symmetry.space_group_name_H-M   'P 1'
#
loop_
_entity.id
_entity.type
_entity.pdbx_description
1 polymer ?
#
loop_
_entity_poly.entity_id
_entity_poly.type
_entity_poly.pdbx_seq_one_letter_code
_entity_poly.pdbx_strand_id
1 'polypeptide(L)'
;MTRVPEEALWLGSGTIPTDQAQCRALIRSALTEAGAQLSASALDRLAVTYAEPPAIAEASLDLSGVRIDPIDGADDAKNHVPQARLVEVEQPAGIEKLTVRAEPLHLQEADIGVELDADQVAFSWLRDTEGGLWINLPEQQPDGFGGRAALTFNVTDVVAVVRTIVEKEVGEKGKLSEFDATLEVQPPQEQQQRISVNGVLAFRYGIVGARVRVAAVGRLHNADGRVVLEDLKVTSRHPLLALGLRIYRSMITRVVGRSWSPSESVPGVTVTNVEITQYGNDIRGTCEFS
;
A
#
# COMPACT_ATOMS: atom_id res chain seq x y z
N MET A 1 10.02 18.62 26.18
CA MET A 1 9.08 17.53 25.87
C MET A 1 8.75 17.62 24.40
N THR A 2 9.01 16.56 23.67
CA THR A 2 8.74 16.44 22.23
C THR A 2 7.29 16.02 22.02
N ARG A 3 6.67 16.39 20.91
CA ARG A 3 5.34 15.87 20.55
C ARG A 3 5.47 14.47 19.97
N VAL A 4 4.45 13.63 20.16
CA VAL A 4 4.32 12.38 19.42
C VAL A 4 4.28 12.72 17.92
N PRO A 5 5.13 12.11 17.08
CA PRO A 5 5.10 12.31 15.63
C PRO A 5 3.75 11.94 15.03
N GLU A 6 3.31 12.67 13.99
CA GLU A 6 2.02 12.39 13.33
C GLU A 6 1.98 11.01 12.66
N GLU A 7 3.13 10.52 12.23
CA GLU A 7 3.32 9.21 11.58
C GLU A 7 3.48 8.06 12.59
N ALA A 8 3.48 8.34 13.91
CA ALA A 8 3.64 7.31 14.91
C ALA A 8 2.41 6.39 14.97
N LEU A 9 2.64 5.08 15.00
CA LEU A 9 1.59 4.08 15.09
C LEU A 9 1.10 3.92 16.53
N TRP A 10 -0.18 4.19 16.76
CA TRP A 10 -0.85 3.92 18.03
C TRP A 10 -0.98 2.42 18.28
N LEU A 11 -0.69 1.97 19.50
CA LEU A 11 -0.79 0.56 19.90
C LEU A 11 -1.77 0.31 21.06
N GLY A 12 -2.45 1.35 21.52
CA GLY A 12 -3.28 1.31 22.72
C GLY A 12 -2.62 1.94 23.94
N SER A 13 -3.28 1.82 25.09
CA SER A 13 -2.74 2.28 26.38
C SER A 13 -1.93 1.17 27.04
N GLY A 14 -0.79 1.50 27.63
CA GLY A 14 0.03 0.49 28.31
C GLY A 14 1.48 0.88 28.55
N THR A 15 2.29 -0.13 28.87
CA THR A 15 3.74 0.00 29.06
C THR A 15 4.47 -0.64 27.91
N ILE A 16 5.72 -0.20 27.71
CA ILE A 16 6.65 -0.85 26.77
C ILE A 16 6.75 -2.33 27.12
N PRO A 17 6.53 -3.24 26.16
CA PRO A 17 6.52 -4.67 26.44
C PRO A 17 7.88 -5.13 26.93
N THR A 18 7.88 -5.86 28.05
CA THR A 18 9.11 -6.45 28.63
C THR A 18 9.29 -7.92 28.30
N ASP A 19 8.30 -8.53 27.65
CA ASP A 19 8.29 -9.94 27.27
C ASP A 19 7.55 -10.19 25.95
N GLN A 20 7.72 -11.40 25.42
CA GLN A 20 7.13 -11.85 24.15
C GLN A 20 5.59 -11.84 24.17
N ALA A 21 4.97 -12.22 25.29
CA ALA A 21 3.53 -12.33 25.39
C ALA A 21 2.85 -10.95 25.35
N GLN A 22 3.42 -9.98 26.07
CA GLN A 22 2.97 -8.58 26.05
C GLN A 22 3.11 -7.99 24.64
N CYS A 23 4.25 -8.21 23.98
CA CYS A 23 4.47 -7.71 22.63
C CYS A 23 3.47 -8.27 21.62
N ARG A 24 3.21 -9.59 21.67
CA ARG A 24 2.20 -10.22 20.82
C ARG A 24 0.79 -9.67 21.07
N ALA A 25 0.44 -9.42 22.34
CA ALA A 25 -0.85 -8.86 22.69
C ALA A 25 -1.03 -7.43 22.14
N LEU A 26 0.02 -6.61 22.17
CA LEU A 26 0.03 -5.25 21.62
C LEU A 26 -0.09 -5.24 20.11
N ILE A 27 0.72 -6.02 19.39
CA ILE A 27 0.63 -6.14 17.92
C ILE A 27 -0.77 -6.57 17.49
N ARG A 28 -1.37 -7.54 18.19
CA ARG A 28 -2.76 -7.95 17.96
C ARG A 28 -3.74 -6.81 18.13
N SER A 29 -3.59 -6.01 19.18
CA SER A 29 -4.47 -4.86 19.44
C SER A 29 -4.37 -3.85 18.31
N ALA A 30 -3.14 -3.50 17.91
CA ALA A 30 -2.88 -2.55 16.84
C ALA A 30 -3.43 -3.01 15.48
N LEU A 31 -3.27 -4.28 15.12
CA LEU A 31 -3.85 -4.83 13.89
C LEU A 31 -5.39 -4.77 13.91
N THR A 32 -6.00 -5.03 15.06
CA THR A 32 -7.46 -4.96 15.23
C THR A 32 -7.95 -3.51 15.12
N GLU A 33 -7.24 -2.56 15.72
CA GLU A 33 -7.53 -1.12 15.62
C GLU A 33 -7.33 -0.59 14.19
N ALA A 34 -6.37 -1.14 13.44
CA ALA A 34 -6.18 -0.84 12.02
C ALA A 34 -7.28 -1.42 11.11
N GLY A 35 -8.35 -2.02 11.68
CA GLY A 35 -9.47 -2.57 10.94
C GLY A 35 -9.22 -3.96 10.36
N ALA A 36 -8.12 -4.63 10.73
CA ALA A 36 -7.87 -5.98 10.26
C ALA A 36 -8.83 -6.97 10.93
N GLN A 37 -9.55 -7.73 10.12
CA GLN A 37 -10.35 -8.86 10.59
C GLN A 37 -9.45 -10.09 10.68
N LEU A 38 -8.86 -10.27 11.86
CA LEU A 38 -7.95 -11.36 12.15
C LEU A 38 -8.76 -12.60 12.55
N SER A 39 -8.53 -13.72 11.86
CA SER A 39 -8.98 -15.03 12.35
C SER A 39 -8.15 -15.42 13.59
N ALA A 40 -8.72 -16.28 14.44
CA ALA A 40 -7.97 -16.82 15.58
C ALA A 40 -6.66 -17.50 15.15
N SER A 41 -6.67 -18.19 14.00
CA SER A 41 -5.48 -18.82 13.43
C SER A 41 -4.43 -17.84 12.93
N ALA A 42 -4.81 -16.66 12.44
CA ALA A 42 -3.84 -15.62 12.07
C ALA A 42 -3.06 -15.10 13.30
N LEU A 43 -3.73 -15.00 14.45
CA LEU A 43 -3.10 -14.59 15.71
C LEU A 43 -2.12 -15.62 16.28
N ASP A 44 -2.41 -16.91 16.06
CA ASP A 44 -1.54 -18.00 16.49
C ASP A 44 -0.23 -18.04 15.70
N ARG A 45 -0.24 -17.52 14.47
CA ARG A 45 0.93 -17.46 13.58
C ARG A 45 1.77 -16.18 13.72
N LEU A 46 1.41 -15.29 14.65
CA LEU A 46 2.28 -14.19 15.07
C LEU A 46 3.36 -14.74 16.00
N ALA A 47 4.62 -14.68 15.58
CA ALA A 47 5.77 -15.04 16.38
C ALA A 47 6.65 -13.81 16.66
N VAL A 48 7.05 -13.63 17.91
CA VAL A 48 7.95 -12.56 18.34
C VAL A 48 8.97 -13.15 19.31
N THR A 49 10.25 -12.95 19.01
CA THR A 49 11.38 -13.41 19.81
C THR A 49 12.23 -12.20 20.20
N TYR A 50 12.42 -11.97 21.50
CA TYR A 50 13.30 -10.92 22.01
C TYR A 50 14.77 -11.36 21.99
N ALA A 51 15.67 -10.42 21.69
CA ALA A 51 17.10 -10.56 21.99
C ALA A 51 17.34 -10.16 23.46
N GLU A 52 17.19 -8.87 23.75
CA GLU A 52 17.14 -8.30 25.09
C GLU A 52 16.09 -7.19 25.07
N PRO A 53 14.98 -7.30 25.84
CA PRO A 53 13.93 -6.28 25.84
C PRO A 53 14.50 -4.87 26.05
N PRO A 54 14.15 -3.89 25.21
CA PRO A 54 13.02 -3.87 24.27
C PRO A 54 13.37 -4.32 22.82
N ALA A 55 14.58 -4.80 22.58
CA ALA A 55 15.06 -5.22 21.25
C ALA A 55 14.52 -6.61 20.86
N ILE A 56 14.00 -6.69 19.64
CA ILE A 56 13.37 -7.89 19.09
C ILE A 56 14.40 -8.55 18.16
N ALA A 57 14.74 -9.81 18.42
CA ALA A 57 15.59 -10.60 17.54
C ALA A 57 14.84 -10.94 16.24
N GLU A 58 13.62 -11.46 16.38
CA GLU A 58 12.83 -11.90 15.22
C GLU A 58 11.35 -11.59 15.43
N ALA A 59 10.72 -11.02 14.41
CA ALA A 59 9.28 -10.86 14.32
C ALA A 59 8.78 -11.51 13.03
N SER A 60 7.85 -12.45 13.13
CA SER A 60 7.24 -13.10 11.98
C SER A 60 5.72 -12.99 12.06
N LEU A 61 5.13 -12.49 10.98
CA LEU A 61 3.70 -12.23 10.87
C LEU A 61 3.14 -12.89 9.61
N ASP A 62 2.30 -13.90 9.82
CA ASP A 62 1.55 -14.57 8.74
C ASP A 62 0.09 -14.07 8.70
N LEU A 63 -0.15 -13.15 7.77
CA LEU A 63 -1.43 -12.52 7.48
C LEU A 63 -2.27 -13.30 6.45
N SER A 64 -1.94 -14.56 6.16
CA SER A 64 -2.69 -15.36 5.18
C SER A 64 -4.15 -15.56 5.61
N GLY A 65 -5.09 -15.19 4.74
CA GLY A 65 -6.52 -15.20 4.99
C GLY A 65 -7.03 -14.04 5.85
N VAL A 66 -6.18 -13.07 6.20
CA VAL A 66 -6.62 -11.84 6.87
C VAL A 66 -7.36 -10.97 5.88
N ARG A 67 -8.46 -10.35 6.31
CA ARG A 67 -9.18 -9.34 5.55
C ARG A 67 -8.90 -7.96 6.10
N ILE A 68 -8.51 -7.06 5.21
CA ILE A 68 -8.37 -5.64 5.48
C ILE A 68 -9.45 -4.93 4.67
N ASP A 69 -10.46 -4.43 5.37
CA ASP A 69 -11.42 -3.53 4.78
C ASP A 69 -10.80 -2.12 4.78
N PRO A 70 -10.86 -1.37 3.67
CA PRO A 70 -10.43 0.02 3.68
C PRO A 70 -11.29 0.74 4.70
N ILE A 71 -10.65 1.43 5.64
CA ILE A 71 -11.34 2.33 6.54
C ILE A 71 -11.99 3.40 5.64
N ASP A 72 -13.33 3.37 5.54
CA ASP A 72 -14.10 4.39 4.85
C ASP A 72 -13.80 5.73 5.53
N GLY A 73 -12.92 6.53 4.93
CA GLY A 73 -12.52 7.83 5.43
C GLY A 73 -11.04 7.93 5.77
N ALA A 74 -10.27 8.43 4.79
CA ALA A 74 -9.02 9.15 5.06
C ALA A 74 -9.22 10.37 6.00
N ASP A 75 -10.47 10.70 6.36
CA ASP A 75 -10.83 11.68 7.39
C ASP A 75 -10.98 11.09 8.80
N ASP A 76 -11.31 9.79 8.98
CA ASP A 76 -11.57 9.23 10.33
C ASP A 76 -10.33 8.64 11.01
N ALA A 77 -9.30 8.25 10.24
CA ALA A 77 -7.98 7.96 10.82
C ALA A 77 -7.34 9.19 11.47
N LYS A 78 -7.73 10.40 11.03
CA LYS A 78 -7.32 11.67 11.66
C LYS A 78 -8.12 12.00 12.93
N ASN A 79 -9.27 11.36 13.14
CA ASN A 79 -10.17 11.67 14.26
C ASN A 79 -9.86 10.87 15.55
N HIS A 80 -8.90 9.93 15.52
CA HIS A 80 -8.51 9.14 16.70
C HIS A 80 -7.14 9.49 17.29
N VAL A 81 -6.46 10.54 16.81
CA VAL A 81 -5.27 11.08 17.48
C VAL A 81 -5.67 12.34 18.25
N PRO A 82 -5.81 12.30 19.59
CA PRO A 82 -6.00 13.51 20.35
C PRO A 82 -4.79 14.45 20.16
N GLN A 83 -5.12 15.73 20.04
CA GLN A 83 -4.21 16.87 19.90
C GLN A 83 -2.84 16.69 20.57
N ALA A 84 -1.76 16.94 19.82
CA ALA A 84 -0.41 17.26 20.29
C ALA A 84 0.02 16.60 21.62
N ARG A 85 -0.10 15.28 21.71
CA ARG A 85 0.36 14.54 22.88
C ARG A 85 1.87 14.70 23.05
N LEU A 86 2.30 14.86 24.30
CA LEU A 86 3.71 15.00 24.64
C LEU A 86 4.30 13.64 24.96
N VAL A 87 5.49 13.37 24.41
CA VAL A 87 6.28 12.20 24.75
C VAL A 87 6.80 12.37 26.18
N GLU A 88 6.45 11.42 27.03
CA GLU A 88 6.98 11.28 28.39
C GLU A 88 8.21 10.37 28.39
N VAL A 89 8.14 9.24 27.68
CA VAL A 89 9.22 8.26 27.56
C VAL A 89 9.46 7.94 26.09
N GLU A 90 10.72 7.97 25.68
CA GLU A 90 11.18 7.50 24.39
C GLU A 90 12.26 6.44 24.64
N GLN A 91 12.05 5.25 24.08
CA GLN A 91 13.00 4.15 24.21
C GLN A 91 13.30 3.58 22.82
N PRO A 92 14.51 3.86 22.28
CA PRO A 92 14.97 3.25 21.04
C PRO A 92 15.00 1.72 21.14
N ALA A 93 14.64 1.07 20.05
CA ALA A 93 14.63 -0.38 19.90
C ALA A 93 14.92 -0.75 18.43
N GLY A 94 15.00 -2.05 18.16
CA GLY A 94 15.19 -2.56 16.82
C GLY A 94 14.61 -3.95 16.67
N ILE A 95 14.32 -4.32 15.44
CA ILE A 95 14.01 -5.68 15.03
C ILE A 95 15.19 -6.16 14.17
N GLU A 96 15.93 -7.17 14.62
CA GLU A 96 17.06 -7.68 13.83
C GLU A 96 16.56 -8.32 12.54
N LYS A 97 15.45 -9.06 12.61
CA LYS A 97 14.79 -9.67 11.46
C LYS A 97 13.26 -9.59 11.53
N LEU A 98 12.64 -9.02 10.49
CA LEU A 98 11.19 -8.94 10.31
C LEU A 98 10.78 -9.72 9.06
N THR A 99 9.86 -10.66 9.21
CA THR A 99 9.23 -11.37 8.10
C THR A 99 7.72 -11.14 8.14
N VAL A 100 7.14 -10.67 7.04
CA VAL A 100 5.69 -10.58 6.84
C VAL A 100 5.32 -11.39 5.61
N ARG A 101 4.32 -12.27 5.76
CA ARG A 101 3.82 -13.10 4.66
C ARG A 101 2.31 -13.12 4.63
N ALA A 102 1.74 -13.19 3.43
CA ALA A 102 0.31 -13.38 3.25
C ALA A 102 0.02 -14.05 1.92
N GLU A 103 -0.68 -15.18 1.95
CA GLU A 103 -1.09 -15.93 0.75
C GLU A 103 -2.51 -16.52 0.93
N PRO A 104 -3.57 -15.82 0.49
CA PRO A 104 -3.63 -14.39 0.14
C PRO A 104 -3.94 -13.51 1.37
N LEU A 105 -3.59 -12.22 1.27
CA LEU A 105 -4.21 -11.14 2.02
C LEU A 105 -5.43 -10.64 1.25
N HIS A 106 -6.60 -10.57 1.88
CA HIS A 106 -7.81 -10.06 1.25
C HIS A 106 -7.92 -8.54 1.46
N LEU A 107 -7.74 -7.76 0.39
CA LEU A 107 -7.93 -6.31 0.40
C LEU A 107 -9.17 -5.97 -0.44
N GLN A 108 -10.26 -5.59 0.23
CA GLN A 108 -11.59 -5.52 -0.42
C GLN A 108 -11.94 -6.84 -1.15
N GLU A 109 -12.15 -6.78 -2.46
CA GLU A 109 -12.45 -7.91 -3.34
C GLU A 109 -11.20 -8.49 -4.01
N ALA A 110 -9.99 -8.02 -3.66
CA ALA A 110 -8.74 -8.47 -4.24
C ALA A 110 -7.92 -9.37 -3.33
N ASP A 111 -7.38 -10.44 -3.91
CA ASP A 111 -6.46 -11.34 -3.24
C ASP A 111 -5.02 -10.94 -3.60
N ILE A 112 -4.24 -10.60 -2.57
CA ILE A 112 -2.89 -10.09 -2.71
C ILE A 112 -1.92 -11.00 -1.96
N GLY A 113 -0.94 -11.55 -2.66
CA GLY A 113 0.22 -12.18 -2.06
C GLY A 113 1.22 -11.13 -1.57
N VAL A 114 1.67 -11.23 -0.33
CA VAL A 114 2.70 -10.34 0.25
C VAL A 114 3.83 -11.19 0.80
N GLU A 115 5.06 -10.85 0.43
CA GLU A 115 6.28 -11.35 1.08
C GLU A 115 7.14 -10.12 1.41
N LEU A 116 7.56 -9.98 2.66
CA LEU A 116 8.48 -8.94 3.10
C LEU A 116 9.48 -9.59 4.06
N ASP A 117 10.75 -9.44 3.78
CA ASP A 117 11.84 -9.78 4.67
C ASP A 117 12.70 -8.53 4.85
N ALA A 118 12.84 -8.05 6.09
CA ALA A 118 13.61 -6.87 6.44
C ALA A 118 14.58 -7.17 7.57
N ASP A 119 15.79 -6.63 7.48
CA ASP A 119 16.85 -6.73 8.47
C ASP A 119 17.09 -5.37 9.13
N GLN A 120 17.46 -5.38 10.41
CA GLN A 120 17.87 -4.19 11.18
C GLN A 120 16.85 -3.03 11.16
N VAL A 121 15.57 -3.34 11.36
CA VAL A 121 14.50 -2.32 11.40
C VAL A 121 14.58 -1.54 12.70
N ALA A 122 15.01 -0.28 12.65
CA ALA A 122 15.01 0.60 13.81
C ALA A 122 13.62 1.18 14.06
N PHE A 123 13.27 1.29 15.34
CA PHE A 123 12.06 1.96 15.78
C PHE A 123 12.24 2.50 17.21
N SER A 124 11.29 3.30 17.69
CA SER A 124 11.27 3.77 19.07
C SER A 124 9.91 3.51 19.68
N TRP A 125 9.91 2.98 20.90
CA TRP A 125 8.73 2.96 21.74
C TRP A 125 8.52 4.35 22.33
N LEU A 126 7.34 4.92 22.14
CA LEU A 126 6.96 6.19 22.76
C LEU A 126 5.84 5.94 23.76
N ARG A 127 5.99 6.43 24.98
CA ARG A 127 4.89 6.59 25.93
C ARG A 127 4.56 8.06 26.06
N ASP A 128 3.31 8.40 25.80
CA ASP A 128 2.83 9.78 25.97
C ASP A 128 2.46 10.07 27.43
N THR A 129 2.25 11.35 27.74
CA THR A 129 1.87 11.83 29.09
C THR A 129 0.48 11.36 29.55
N GLU A 130 -0.33 10.78 28.66
CA GLU A 130 -1.65 10.21 28.96
C GLU A 130 -1.60 8.68 29.15
N GLY A 131 -0.41 8.07 29.11
CA GLY A 131 -0.21 6.62 29.27
C GLY A 131 -0.42 5.83 27.98
N GLY A 132 -0.47 6.51 26.85
CA GLY A 132 -0.60 5.93 25.54
C GLY A 132 0.72 5.43 24.96
N LEU A 133 0.70 4.28 24.31
CA LEU A 133 1.86 3.61 23.73
C LEU A 133 1.84 3.71 22.20
N TRP A 134 2.99 4.08 21.64
CA TRP A 134 3.19 4.26 20.22
C TRP A 134 4.48 3.59 19.75
N ILE A 135 4.51 3.22 18.47
CA ILE A 135 5.75 2.93 17.74
C ILE A 135 6.02 4.08 16.78
N ASN A 136 7.24 4.62 16.84
CA ASN A 136 7.73 5.56 15.86
C ASN A 136 8.84 4.93 15.03
N LEU A 137 8.70 4.96 13.71
CA LEU A 137 9.78 4.64 12.80
C LEU A 137 10.60 5.92 12.57
N PRO A 138 11.94 5.88 12.68
CA PRO A 138 12.76 7.04 12.38
C PRO A 138 12.64 7.39 10.89
N GLU A 139 12.75 8.68 10.56
CA GLU A 139 12.72 9.17 9.17
C GLU A 139 13.88 8.61 8.34
N GLN A 140 14.97 8.19 8.98
CA GLN A 140 16.08 7.49 8.34
C GLN A 140 16.39 6.22 9.11
N GLN A 141 16.48 5.11 8.39
CA GLN A 141 16.92 3.84 8.94
C GLN A 141 18.44 3.83 9.11
N PRO A 142 18.98 3.04 10.07
CA PRO A 142 20.40 2.98 10.33
C PRO A 142 21.16 2.24 9.22
N ASP A 143 22.48 2.42 9.20
CA ASP A 143 23.37 1.62 8.36
C ASP A 143 23.15 0.12 8.61
N GLY A 144 22.92 -0.64 7.53
CA GLY A 144 22.65 -2.07 7.59
C GLY A 144 21.17 -2.45 7.57
N PHE A 145 20.26 -1.48 7.60
CA PHE A 145 18.86 -1.72 7.23
C PHE A 145 18.77 -2.13 5.76
N GLY A 146 17.90 -3.10 5.50
CA GLY A 146 17.56 -3.47 4.14
C GLY A 146 16.74 -4.75 4.08
N GLY A 147 16.39 -5.16 2.87
CA GLY A 147 15.54 -6.33 2.71
C GLY A 147 14.99 -6.50 1.31
N ARG A 148 13.97 -7.36 1.22
CA ARG A 148 13.27 -7.69 -0.02
C ARG A 148 11.78 -7.69 0.20
N ALA A 149 11.06 -7.27 -0.83
CA ALA A 149 9.61 -7.39 -0.87
C ALA A 149 9.16 -8.03 -2.18
N ALA A 150 8.09 -8.82 -2.10
CA ALA A 150 7.34 -9.29 -3.24
C ALA A 150 5.84 -9.04 -3.03
N LEU A 151 5.19 -8.59 -4.09
CA LEU A 151 3.75 -8.42 -4.15
C LEU A 151 3.23 -9.26 -5.32
N THR A 152 2.26 -10.12 -5.06
CA THR A 152 1.60 -10.91 -6.09
C THR A 152 0.12 -10.56 -6.12
N PHE A 153 -0.48 -10.40 -7.29
CA PHE A 153 -1.93 -10.17 -7.41
C PHE A 153 -2.44 -10.65 -8.77
N ASN A 154 -3.73 -10.99 -8.83
CA ASN A 154 -4.38 -11.26 -10.09
C ASN A 154 -4.83 -9.95 -10.76
N VAL A 155 -4.62 -9.81 -12.07
CA VAL A 155 -5.07 -8.65 -12.85
C VAL A 155 -6.58 -8.46 -12.71
N THR A 156 -7.36 -9.55 -12.72
CA THR A 156 -8.82 -9.51 -12.62
C THR A 156 -9.27 -8.88 -11.32
N ASP A 157 -8.57 -9.17 -10.22
CA ASP A 157 -8.88 -8.67 -8.88
C ASP A 157 -8.60 -7.17 -8.78
N VAL A 158 -7.47 -6.71 -9.31
CA VAL A 158 -7.16 -5.27 -9.38
C VAL A 158 -8.18 -4.54 -10.26
N VAL A 159 -8.56 -5.13 -11.39
CA VAL A 159 -9.60 -4.59 -12.29
C VAL A 159 -10.94 -4.50 -11.56
N ALA A 160 -11.30 -5.48 -10.72
CA ALA A 160 -12.51 -5.44 -9.89
C ALA A 160 -12.46 -4.30 -8.86
N VAL A 161 -11.34 -4.12 -8.15
CA VAL A 161 -11.16 -3.01 -7.20
C VAL A 161 -11.30 -1.65 -7.89
N VAL A 162 -10.62 -1.47 -9.03
CA VAL A 162 -10.72 -0.23 -9.81
C VAL A 162 -12.15 0.00 -10.30
N ARG A 163 -12.85 -1.07 -10.71
CA ARG A 163 -14.25 -1.00 -11.10
C ARG A 163 -15.11 -0.47 -9.95
N THR A 164 -14.96 -1.00 -8.75
CA THR A 164 -15.72 -0.57 -7.56
C THR A 164 -15.48 0.91 -7.24
N ILE A 165 -14.23 1.39 -7.35
CA ILE A 165 -13.90 2.82 -7.20
C ILE A 165 -14.62 3.66 -8.28
N VAL A 166 -14.56 3.23 -9.54
CA VAL A 166 -15.22 3.93 -10.65
C VAL A 166 -16.75 3.93 -10.49
N GLU A 167 -17.36 2.84 -10.05
CA GLU A 167 -18.79 2.75 -9.77
C GLU A 167 -19.20 3.72 -8.65
N LYS A 168 -18.40 3.84 -7.59
CA LYS A 168 -18.60 4.81 -6.50
C LYS A 168 -18.55 6.26 -7.01
N GLU A 169 -17.59 6.60 -7.87
CA GLU A 169 -17.43 7.94 -8.46
C GLU A 169 -18.52 8.30 -9.49
N VAL A 170 -18.99 7.32 -10.28
CA VAL A 170 -20.14 7.52 -11.18
C VAL A 170 -21.41 7.85 -10.38
N GLY A 171 -21.51 7.31 -9.15
CA GLY A 171 -22.50 7.66 -8.15
C GLY A 171 -23.95 7.40 -8.57
N GLU A 172 -24.91 7.94 -7.81
CA GLU A 172 -26.36 7.77 -8.06
C GLU A 172 -26.85 8.36 -9.40
N LYS A 173 -26.02 9.22 -10.00
CA LYS A 173 -26.32 9.97 -11.21
C LYS A 173 -26.25 9.10 -12.46
N GLY A 174 -25.41 8.06 -12.46
CA GLY A 174 -25.22 7.18 -13.60
C GLY A 174 -25.19 5.72 -13.24
N LYS A 175 -25.19 4.85 -14.25
CA LYS A 175 -24.89 3.43 -14.08
C LYS A 175 -23.73 3.05 -14.97
N LEU A 176 -22.73 2.38 -14.41
CA LEU A 176 -21.68 1.74 -15.18
C LEU A 176 -22.29 0.48 -15.83
N SER A 177 -22.35 0.47 -17.16
CA SER A 177 -22.91 -0.65 -17.94
C SER A 177 -21.82 -1.61 -18.45
N GLU A 178 -20.59 -1.14 -18.55
CA GLU A 178 -19.45 -1.93 -19.02
C GLU A 178 -18.18 -1.37 -18.38
N PHE A 179 -17.34 -2.26 -17.86
CA PHE A 179 -16.00 -1.95 -17.42
C PHE A 179 -15.13 -3.16 -17.72
N ASP A 180 -14.16 -2.96 -18.59
CA ASP A 180 -13.21 -3.99 -18.96
C ASP A 180 -11.83 -3.34 -19.05
N ALA A 181 -10.82 -3.99 -18.49
CA ALA A 181 -9.46 -3.50 -18.52
C ALA A 181 -8.48 -4.67 -18.59
N THR A 182 -7.47 -4.51 -19.42
CA THR A 182 -6.35 -5.43 -19.56
C THR A 182 -5.07 -4.74 -19.17
N LEU A 183 -4.21 -5.48 -18.48
CA LEU A 183 -2.88 -5.06 -18.06
C LEU A 183 -1.87 -6.04 -18.67
N GLU A 184 -0.92 -5.49 -19.40
CA GLU A 184 0.16 -6.23 -20.04
C GLU A 184 1.51 -5.67 -19.59
N VAL A 185 2.36 -6.53 -19.05
CA VAL A 185 3.73 -6.20 -18.64
C VAL A 185 4.68 -6.89 -19.61
N GLN A 186 5.52 -6.10 -20.28
CA GLN A 186 6.55 -6.64 -21.15
C GLN A 186 7.76 -7.11 -20.32
N PRO A 187 8.47 -8.17 -20.78
CA PRO A 187 9.71 -8.59 -20.15
C PRO A 187 10.72 -7.44 -20.05
N PRO A 188 11.63 -7.46 -19.07
CA PRO A 188 12.69 -6.46 -18.96
C PRO A 188 13.50 -6.35 -20.25
N GLN A 189 13.65 -5.13 -20.75
CA GLN A 189 14.58 -4.81 -21.81
C GLN A 189 15.61 -3.83 -21.23
N GLU A 190 16.83 -4.33 -21.04
CA GLU A 190 17.90 -3.64 -20.31
C GLU A 190 17.52 -3.36 -18.84
N GLN A 191 17.25 -2.11 -18.48
CA GLN A 191 16.92 -1.64 -17.12
C GLN A 191 15.51 -1.01 -17.05
N GLN A 192 14.66 -1.35 -18.03
CA GLN A 192 13.33 -0.79 -18.16
C GLN A 192 12.30 -1.87 -18.51
N GLN A 193 11.07 -1.68 -18.02
CA GLN A 193 9.92 -2.50 -18.35
C GLN A 193 8.77 -1.64 -18.84
N ARG A 194 8.13 -2.08 -19.92
CA ARG A 194 6.97 -1.41 -20.48
C ARG A 194 5.70 -2.04 -19.92
N ILE A 195 4.83 -1.19 -19.38
CA ILE A 195 3.54 -1.58 -18.80
C ILE A 195 2.45 -0.93 -19.65
N SER A 196 1.52 -1.72 -20.16
CA SER A 196 0.42 -1.24 -21.01
C SER A 196 -0.91 -1.57 -20.35
N VAL A 197 -1.77 -0.56 -20.21
CA VAL A 197 -3.15 -0.70 -19.72
C VAL A 197 -4.09 -0.30 -20.82
N ASN A 198 -5.00 -1.19 -21.20
CA ASN A 198 -6.07 -0.88 -22.13
C ASN A 198 -7.40 -1.10 -21.43
N GLY A 199 -8.35 -0.21 -21.61
CA GLY A 199 -9.63 -0.32 -20.94
C GLY A 199 -10.76 0.32 -21.70
N VAL A 200 -11.96 -0.16 -21.41
CA VAL A 200 -13.20 0.34 -21.96
C VAL A 200 -14.20 0.51 -20.83
N LEU A 201 -14.77 1.72 -20.77
CA LEU A 201 -15.80 2.05 -19.79
C LEU A 201 -17.02 2.55 -20.54
N ALA A 202 -18.18 1.99 -20.24
CA ALA A 202 -19.45 2.51 -20.72
C ALA A 202 -20.35 2.85 -19.54
N PHE A 203 -20.91 4.06 -19.56
CA PHE A 203 -21.82 4.54 -18.55
C PHE A 203 -23.09 5.10 -19.18
N ARG A 204 -24.18 5.03 -18.42
CA ARG A 204 -25.49 5.49 -18.83
C ARG A 204 -26.03 6.52 -17.84
N TYR A 205 -26.47 7.66 -18.37
CA TYR A 205 -27.16 8.72 -17.63
C TYR A 205 -28.56 8.89 -18.24
N GLY A 206 -29.58 8.34 -17.58
CA GLY A 206 -30.95 8.26 -18.13
C GLY A 206 -31.01 7.45 -19.43
N ILE A 207 -31.33 8.11 -20.55
CA ILE A 207 -31.35 7.49 -21.89
C ILE A 207 -30.03 7.67 -22.67
N VAL A 208 -29.11 8.49 -22.15
CA VAL A 208 -27.85 8.81 -22.83
C VAL A 208 -26.78 7.81 -22.42
N GLY A 209 -26.31 7.03 -23.38
CA GLY A 209 -25.17 6.13 -23.21
C GLY A 209 -23.88 6.77 -23.69
N ALA A 210 -22.81 6.58 -22.94
CA ALA A 210 -21.48 7.05 -23.27
C ALA A 210 -20.49 5.90 -23.15
N ARG A 211 -19.57 5.82 -24.11
CA ARG A 211 -18.48 4.86 -24.09
C ARG A 211 -17.16 5.58 -24.25
N VAL A 212 -16.20 5.22 -23.39
CA VAL A 212 -14.85 5.76 -23.33
C VAL A 212 -13.89 4.59 -23.47
N ARG A 213 -12.83 4.78 -24.27
CA ARG A 213 -11.70 3.87 -24.34
C ARG A 213 -10.48 4.59 -23.79
N VAL A 214 -9.72 3.89 -22.95
CA VAL A 214 -8.48 4.35 -22.35
C VAL A 214 -7.38 3.40 -22.79
N ALA A 215 -6.26 3.97 -23.22
CA ALA A 215 -5.03 3.23 -23.45
C ALA A 215 -3.90 4.03 -22.81
N ALA A 216 -3.18 3.43 -21.88
CA ALA A 216 -2.07 4.02 -21.16
C ALA A 216 -0.83 3.15 -21.35
N VAL A 217 0.31 3.80 -21.54
CA VAL A 217 1.61 3.13 -21.58
C VAL A 217 2.50 3.79 -20.54
N GLY A 218 2.98 2.99 -19.60
CA GLY A 218 3.97 3.38 -18.61
C GLY A 218 5.30 2.67 -18.87
N ARG A 219 6.36 3.27 -18.33
CA ARG A 219 7.71 2.72 -18.30
C ARG A 219 8.19 2.66 -16.87
N LEU A 220 8.46 1.46 -16.39
CA LEU A 220 9.14 1.22 -15.13
C LEU A 220 10.65 1.26 -15.36
N HIS A 221 11.37 1.99 -14.52
CA HIS A 221 12.82 1.95 -14.41
C HIS A 221 13.19 0.98 -13.28
N ASN A 222 13.83 -0.14 -13.62
CA ASN A 222 14.09 -1.23 -12.68
C ASN A 222 15.07 -0.83 -11.57
N ALA A 223 15.96 0.13 -11.83
CA ALA A 223 16.97 0.55 -10.87
C ALA A 223 16.39 1.25 -9.62
N ASP A 224 15.33 2.06 -9.78
CA ASP A 224 14.77 2.91 -8.71
C ASP A 224 13.24 2.79 -8.56
N GLY A 225 12.64 1.85 -9.29
CA GLY A 225 11.19 1.62 -9.29
C GLY A 225 10.37 2.72 -9.93
N ARG A 226 11.00 3.71 -10.57
CA ARG A 226 10.30 4.89 -11.08
C ARG A 226 9.40 4.50 -12.26
N VAL A 227 8.11 4.84 -12.17
CA VAL A 227 7.15 4.67 -13.26
C VAL A 227 6.93 6.00 -13.95
N VAL A 228 7.20 6.08 -15.26
CA VAL A 228 6.94 7.24 -16.10
C VAL A 228 5.79 6.92 -17.05
N LEU A 229 4.74 7.73 -17.01
CA LEU A 229 3.65 7.61 -17.98
C LEU A 229 4.11 8.15 -19.35
N GLU A 230 4.32 7.27 -20.33
CA GLU A 230 4.79 7.64 -21.68
C GLU A 230 3.67 8.19 -22.57
N ASP A 231 2.50 7.54 -22.53
CA ASP A 231 1.37 7.88 -23.39
C ASP A 231 0.07 7.59 -22.64
N LEU A 232 -0.92 8.46 -22.85
CA LEU A 232 -2.27 8.31 -22.34
C LEU A 232 -3.26 8.80 -23.38
N LYS A 233 -3.98 7.85 -23.96
CA LYS A 233 -5.01 8.07 -24.98
C LYS A 233 -6.36 7.79 -24.37
N VAL A 234 -7.19 8.82 -24.30
CA VAL A 234 -8.59 8.70 -23.91
C VAL A 234 -9.46 9.13 -25.09
N THR A 235 -10.33 8.23 -25.55
CA THR A 235 -11.20 8.48 -26.70
C THR A 235 -12.65 8.17 -26.38
N SER A 236 -13.58 8.95 -26.93
CA SER A 236 -15.01 8.67 -26.85
C SER A 236 -15.65 8.88 -28.20
N ARG A 237 -16.63 8.03 -28.53
CA ARG A 237 -17.49 8.21 -29.73
C ARG A 237 -18.67 9.14 -29.46
N HIS A 238 -18.92 9.52 -28.20
CA HIS A 238 -20.00 10.43 -27.84
C HIS A 238 -19.56 11.88 -28.11
N PRO A 239 -20.25 12.66 -28.97
CA PRO A 239 -19.77 13.98 -29.42
C PRO A 239 -19.46 14.96 -28.30
N LEU A 240 -20.32 15.02 -27.26
CA LEU A 240 -20.12 15.92 -26.12
C LEU A 240 -18.90 15.51 -25.28
N LEU A 241 -18.67 14.20 -25.12
CA LEU A 241 -17.50 13.72 -24.39
C LEU A 241 -16.24 13.86 -25.22
N ALA A 242 -16.30 13.65 -26.52
CA ALA A 242 -15.19 13.90 -27.41
C ALA A 242 -14.77 15.38 -27.37
N LEU A 243 -15.74 16.31 -27.31
CA LEU A 243 -15.48 17.73 -27.13
C LEU A 243 -14.86 18.03 -25.75
N GLY A 244 -15.44 17.49 -24.67
CA GLY A 244 -14.90 17.60 -23.32
C GLY A 244 -13.47 17.06 -23.24
N LEU A 245 -13.22 15.83 -23.71
CA LEU A 245 -11.90 15.21 -23.78
C LEU A 245 -10.91 16.04 -24.60
N ARG A 246 -11.36 16.73 -25.65
CA ARG A 246 -10.49 17.63 -26.42
C ARG A 246 -10.02 18.82 -25.58
N ILE A 247 -10.87 19.35 -24.70
CA ILE A 247 -10.52 20.41 -23.73
C ILE A 247 -9.58 19.84 -22.66
N TYR A 248 -9.92 18.68 -22.10
CA TYR A 248 -9.14 17.98 -21.06
C TYR A 248 -7.84 17.37 -21.58
N ARG A 249 -7.63 17.26 -22.90
CA ARG A 249 -6.40 16.75 -23.51
C ARG A 249 -5.17 17.50 -23.02
N SER A 250 -5.30 18.81 -22.81
CA SER A 250 -4.24 19.65 -22.25
C SER A 250 -3.87 19.29 -20.80
N MET A 251 -4.83 18.82 -19.99
CA MET A 251 -4.58 18.33 -18.64
C MET A 251 -3.97 16.93 -18.67
N ILE A 252 -4.46 16.05 -19.55
CA ILE A 252 -3.90 14.70 -19.77
C ILE A 252 -2.41 14.80 -20.16
N THR A 253 -2.05 15.71 -21.06
CA THR A 253 -0.64 15.93 -21.45
C THR A 253 0.24 16.46 -20.33
N ARG A 254 -0.32 17.02 -19.23
CA ARG A 254 0.47 17.42 -18.05
C ARG A 254 0.77 16.25 -17.11
N VAL A 255 0.05 15.14 -17.26
CA VAL A 255 0.27 13.91 -16.49
C VAL A 255 1.25 12.99 -17.24
N VAL A 256 1.22 13.00 -18.56
CA VAL A 256 2.24 12.34 -19.40
C VAL A 256 3.61 12.97 -19.12
N GLY A 257 4.61 12.12 -18.87
CA GLY A 257 5.96 12.52 -18.45
C GLY A 257 6.12 12.75 -16.95
N ARG A 258 5.04 12.65 -16.14
CA ARG A 258 5.20 12.56 -14.69
C ARG A 258 5.82 11.23 -14.32
N SER A 259 6.78 11.28 -13.41
CA SER A 259 7.32 10.12 -12.74
C SER A 259 6.69 9.95 -11.37
N TRP A 260 6.48 8.70 -10.98
CA TRP A 260 6.19 8.32 -9.60
C TRP A 260 7.27 7.33 -9.16
N SER A 261 7.85 7.51 -7.98
CA SER A 261 8.81 6.56 -7.40
C SER A 261 8.27 6.02 -6.08
N PRO A 262 8.36 4.70 -5.84
CA PRO A 262 8.01 4.11 -4.54
C PRO A 262 8.75 4.75 -3.36
N SER A 263 10.00 5.18 -3.57
CA SER A 263 10.82 5.84 -2.54
C SER A 263 10.25 7.19 -2.09
N GLU A 264 9.35 7.82 -2.87
CA GLU A 264 8.64 9.03 -2.43
C GLU A 264 7.52 8.71 -1.42
N SER A 265 7.08 7.45 -1.33
CA SER A 265 5.99 7.02 -0.46
C SER A 265 6.45 6.54 0.92
N VAL A 266 7.74 6.23 1.09
CA VAL A 266 8.32 5.81 2.37
C VAL A 266 9.62 6.58 2.62
N PRO A 267 9.58 7.70 3.37
CA PRO A 267 10.78 8.45 3.73
C PRO A 267 11.82 7.54 4.39
N GLY A 268 13.10 7.73 4.03
CA GLY A 268 14.22 6.97 4.61
C GLY A 268 14.45 5.58 4.04
N VAL A 269 13.68 5.18 3.02
CA VAL A 269 13.83 3.88 2.35
C VAL A 269 14.13 4.10 0.87
N THR A 270 15.24 3.54 0.40
CA THR A 270 15.62 3.53 -1.00
C THR A 270 15.23 2.19 -1.61
N VAL A 271 14.32 2.22 -2.58
CA VAL A 271 13.90 1.02 -3.33
C VAL A 271 14.78 0.84 -4.56
N THR A 272 15.26 -0.39 -4.77
CA THR A 272 16.10 -0.77 -5.91
C THR A 272 15.70 -2.13 -6.47
N ASN A 273 16.24 -2.48 -7.64
CA ASN A 273 16.04 -3.79 -8.29
C ASN A 273 14.56 -4.18 -8.40
N VAL A 274 13.73 -3.21 -8.81
CA VAL A 274 12.30 -3.41 -9.02
C VAL A 274 12.08 -4.17 -10.32
N GLU A 275 11.36 -5.28 -10.24
CA GLU A 275 11.00 -6.09 -11.39
C GLU A 275 9.53 -6.49 -11.29
N ILE A 276 8.82 -6.45 -12.41
CA ILE A 276 7.43 -6.89 -12.50
C ILE A 276 7.35 -8.01 -13.53
N THR A 277 6.94 -9.20 -13.11
CA THR A 277 6.74 -10.33 -14.02
C THR A 277 5.26 -10.69 -14.09
N GLN A 278 4.78 -10.97 -15.31
CA GLN A 278 3.41 -11.43 -15.54
C GLN A 278 3.41 -12.90 -15.95
N TYR A 279 2.63 -13.71 -15.23
CA TYR A 279 2.39 -15.13 -15.48
C TYR A 279 0.90 -15.34 -15.80
N GLY A 280 0.53 -15.21 -17.07
CA GLY A 280 -0.88 -15.22 -17.46
C GLY A 280 -1.61 -14.02 -16.86
N ASN A 281 -2.55 -14.27 -15.96
CA ASN A 281 -3.30 -13.22 -15.25
C ASN A 281 -2.68 -12.82 -13.91
N ASP A 282 -1.64 -13.51 -13.44
CA ASP A 282 -0.97 -13.18 -12.19
C ASP A 282 0.20 -12.26 -12.46
N ILE A 283 0.37 -11.25 -11.62
CA ILE A 283 1.51 -10.34 -11.65
C ILE A 283 2.26 -10.48 -10.34
N ARG A 284 3.58 -10.63 -10.43
CA ARG A 284 4.51 -10.62 -9.31
C ARG A 284 5.47 -9.44 -9.47
N GLY A 285 5.38 -8.47 -8.57
CA GLY A 285 6.37 -7.41 -8.41
C GLY A 285 7.36 -7.80 -7.32
N THR A 286 8.66 -7.58 -7.53
CA THR A 286 9.71 -7.77 -6.52
C THR A 286 10.59 -6.54 -6.44
N CYS A 287 11.12 -6.24 -5.26
CA CYS A 287 12.13 -5.21 -5.07
C CYS A 287 13.07 -5.53 -3.92
N GLU A 288 14.19 -4.83 -3.88
CA GLU A 288 15.10 -4.75 -2.74
C GLU A 288 15.01 -3.33 -2.16
N PHE A 289 15.26 -3.18 -0.86
CA PHE A 289 15.27 -1.88 -0.20
C PHE A 289 16.39 -1.77 0.82
N SER A 290 16.79 -0.53 1.12
CA SER A 290 17.82 -0.14 2.10
C SER A 290 17.71 1.32 2.49
#